data_AF-A0A8T4QSG3-F1
#
_entry.id   AF-A0A8T4QSG3-F1
#
_cell.length_a   1.000
_cell.length_b   1.000
_cell.length_c   1.000
_cell.angle_alpha   90.00
_cell.angle_beta   90.00
_cell.angle_gamma   90.00
#
_symmetry.space_group_name_H-M   'P 1'
#
loop_
_entity.id
_entity.type
_entity.pdbx_description
1 polymer ?
#
loop_
_entity_poly.entity_id
_entity_poly.type
_entity_poly.pdbx_seq_one_letter_code
_entity_poly.pdbx_strand_id
1 'polypeptide(L)'
;MVRSLEGKHANYFEAILQLREVTPEVLAFTEQQITKGHLPIAKIKKVQNGYDYYLTDNSFTKALGKKLQETFGGQIINTATLHTQKKGKELYRGTVLFRQASFKKGDLVFYKGEEYMVINRGTEIFLHQRNGGKKERVKWRDLEKIRII
;
A
#
# COMPACT_ATOMS: atom_id res chain seq x y z
N MET A 1 0.15 9.40 -18.35
CA MET A 1 0.77 8.07 -18.22
C MET A 1 2.05 8.07 -19.05
N VAL A 2 3.20 8.20 -18.39
CA VAL A 2 4.51 8.22 -19.05
C VAL A 2 5.00 6.78 -19.21
N ARG A 3 5.09 6.33 -20.46
CA ARG A 3 5.47 4.96 -20.85
C ARG A 3 6.94 4.80 -21.26
N SER A 4 7.66 5.90 -21.43
CA SER A 4 9.09 5.93 -21.74
C SER A 4 9.77 7.07 -20.98
N LEU A 5 11.03 6.85 -20.58
CA LEU A 5 11.90 7.88 -20.00
C LEU A 5 12.71 8.64 -21.08
N GLU A 6 12.52 8.34 -22.36
CA GLU A 6 13.19 9.03 -23.46
C GLU A 6 12.85 10.53 -23.45
N GLY A 7 13.88 11.38 -23.55
CA GLY A 7 13.75 12.84 -23.42
C GLY A 7 13.37 13.33 -22.02
N LYS A 8 13.32 12.46 -21.01
CA LYS A 8 13.12 12.81 -19.60
C LYS A 8 14.45 12.76 -18.85
N HIS A 9 14.52 13.50 -17.75
CA HIS A 9 15.61 13.35 -16.81
C HIS A 9 15.62 11.92 -16.24
N ALA A 10 16.80 11.31 -16.07
CA ALA A 10 16.94 9.91 -15.64
C ALA A 10 16.19 9.58 -14.33
N ASN A 11 16.09 10.57 -13.43
CA ASN A 11 15.38 10.44 -12.14
C ASN A 11 13.91 10.92 -12.19
N TYR A 12 13.29 11.03 -13.36
CA TYR A 12 11.91 11.47 -13.49
C TYR A 12 10.93 10.43 -12.94
N PHE A 13 10.05 10.84 -12.03
CA PHE A 13 8.96 10.02 -11.52
C PHE A 13 7.73 10.87 -11.21
N GLU A 14 6.56 10.24 -11.22
CA GLU A 14 5.26 10.85 -10.88
C GLU A 14 4.74 10.37 -9.53
N ALA A 15 5.07 9.14 -9.12
CA ALA A 15 4.65 8.59 -7.84
C ALA A 15 5.69 7.67 -7.20
N ILE A 16 5.59 7.51 -5.88
CA ILE A 16 6.37 6.56 -5.09
C ILE A 16 5.42 5.48 -4.57
N LEU A 17 5.68 4.22 -4.90
CA LEU A 17 5.08 3.07 -4.20
C LEU A 17 5.99 2.69 -3.04
N GLN A 18 5.51 2.87 -1.83
CA GLN A 18 6.21 2.52 -0.60
C GLN A 18 5.62 1.23 -0.04
N LEU A 19 6.41 0.17 0.00
CA LEU A 19 6.05 -1.11 0.59
C LEU A 19 6.69 -1.22 1.97
N ARG A 20 5.90 -1.56 2.99
CA ARG A 20 6.36 -1.68 4.38
C ARG A 20 5.85 -2.95 5.03
N GLU A 21 6.72 -3.60 5.80
CA GLU A 21 6.39 -4.83 6.55
C GLU A 21 5.86 -5.93 5.62
N VAL A 22 6.37 -5.97 4.38
CA VAL A 22 5.89 -6.86 3.33
C VAL A 22 6.67 -8.16 3.26
N THR A 23 5.98 -9.25 2.89
CA THR A 23 6.62 -10.54 2.60
C THR A 23 7.31 -10.54 1.24
N PRO A 24 8.23 -11.49 0.97
CA PRO A 24 8.82 -11.67 -0.37
C PRO A 24 7.78 -11.90 -1.47
N GLU A 25 6.65 -12.54 -1.14
CA GLU A 25 5.54 -12.77 -2.07
C GLU A 25 4.92 -11.45 -2.56
N VAL A 26 4.73 -10.49 -1.66
CA VAL A 26 4.22 -9.16 -2.01
C VAL A 26 5.19 -8.44 -2.96
N LEU A 27 6.50 -8.54 -2.71
CA LEU A 27 7.52 -7.94 -3.57
C LEU A 27 7.49 -8.57 -4.98
N ALA A 28 7.49 -9.90 -5.05
CA ALA A 28 7.41 -10.61 -6.32
C ALA A 28 6.14 -10.24 -7.11
N PHE A 29 5.00 -10.15 -6.43
CA PHE A 29 3.77 -9.70 -7.05
C PHE A 29 3.87 -8.26 -7.57
N THR A 30 4.41 -7.33 -6.77
CA THR A 30 4.61 -5.93 -7.18
C THR A 30 5.45 -5.83 -8.44
N GLU A 31 6.59 -6.51 -8.49
CA GLU A 31 7.50 -6.49 -9.64
C GLU A 31 6.86 -7.12 -10.89
N GLN A 32 6.11 -8.20 -10.70
CA GLN A 32 5.34 -8.81 -11.79
C GLN A 32 4.28 -7.84 -12.35
N GLN A 33 3.57 -7.10 -11.49
CA GLN A 33 2.57 -6.12 -11.96
C GLN A 33 3.21 -4.95 -12.69
N ILE A 34 4.32 -4.41 -12.18
CA ILE A 34 5.06 -3.32 -12.83
C ILE A 34 5.57 -3.76 -14.21
N THR A 35 6.14 -4.96 -14.30
CA THR A 35 6.62 -5.56 -15.55
C THR A 35 5.47 -5.75 -16.55
N LYS A 36 4.35 -6.36 -16.13
CA LYS A 36 3.14 -6.51 -16.98
C LYS A 36 2.60 -5.16 -17.45
N GLY A 37 2.68 -4.15 -16.58
CA GLY A 37 2.29 -2.78 -16.88
C GLY A 37 3.24 -2.05 -17.83
N HIS A 38 4.41 -2.61 -18.16
CA HIS A 38 5.47 -1.95 -18.93
C HIS A 38 5.79 -0.56 -18.39
N LEU A 39 5.87 -0.43 -17.06
CA LEU A 39 6.07 0.86 -16.40
C LEU A 39 7.55 1.05 -16.06
N PRO A 40 8.21 2.11 -16.58
CA PRO A 40 9.57 2.43 -16.18
C PRO A 40 9.70 2.71 -14.68
N ILE A 41 10.74 2.14 -14.08
CA ILE A 41 11.13 2.41 -12.70
C ILE A 41 12.34 3.35 -12.75
N ALA A 42 12.19 4.56 -12.22
CA ALA A 42 13.28 5.53 -12.17
C ALA A 42 14.33 5.17 -11.11
N LYS A 43 13.86 4.60 -9.98
CA LYS A 43 14.71 4.22 -8.84
C LYS A 43 14.00 3.19 -7.98
N ILE A 44 14.76 2.26 -7.43
CA ILE A 44 14.34 1.40 -6.31
C ILE A 44 15.24 1.73 -5.12
N LYS A 45 14.65 1.95 -3.94
CA LYS A 45 15.39 2.20 -2.70
C LYS A 45 14.95 1.21 -1.63
N LYS A 46 15.88 0.40 -1.13
CA LYS A 46 15.66 -0.41 0.07
C LYS A 46 15.72 0.49 1.31
N VAL A 47 14.78 0.31 2.24
CA VAL A 47 14.72 0.98 3.54
C VAL A 47 14.62 -0.07 4.65
N GLN A 48 14.75 0.34 5.91
CA GLN A 48 14.84 -0.58 7.05
C GLN A 48 13.72 -1.63 7.09
N ASN A 49 12.47 -1.23 6.81
CA ASN A 49 11.30 -2.09 6.88
C ASN A 49 10.58 -2.27 5.52
N GLY A 50 11.28 -2.09 4.40
CA GLY A 50 10.70 -2.33 3.08
C GLY A 50 11.40 -1.63 1.91
N TYR A 51 10.62 -1.19 0.92
CA TYR A 51 11.13 -0.73 -0.37
C TYR A 51 10.33 0.46 -0.89
N ASP A 52 11.00 1.37 -1.60
CA ASP A 52 10.40 2.49 -2.32
C ASP A 52 10.68 2.35 -3.82
N TYR A 53 9.62 2.22 -4.61
CA TYR A 53 9.68 2.20 -6.07
C TYR A 53 9.23 3.55 -6.62
N TYR A 54 10.11 4.22 -7.36
CA TYR A 54 9.83 5.51 -7.97
C TYR A 54 9.34 5.28 -9.39
N LEU A 55 8.05 5.51 -9.62
CA LEU A 55 7.30 5.11 -10.80
C LEU A 55 6.86 6.31 -11.63
N THR A 56 6.82 6.15 -12.95
CA THR A 56 6.49 7.23 -13.91
C THR A 56 4.99 7.41 -14.14
N ASP A 57 4.13 6.71 -13.41
CA ASP A 57 2.67 6.82 -13.55
C ASP A 57 1.98 6.76 -12.18
N ASN A 58 1.40 7.90 -11.79
CA ASN A 58 0.65 8.03 -10.54
C ASN A 58 -0.65 7.21 -10.51
N SER A 59 -1.39 7.15 -11.62
CA SER A 59 -2.65 6.40 -11.70
C SER A 59 -2.42 4.89 -11.60
N PHE A 60 -1.42 4.39 -12.31
CA PHE A 60 -0.98 2.99 -12.19
C PHE A 60 -0.54 2.68 -10.76
N THR A 61 0.25 3.56 -10.15
CA THR A 61 0.77 3.36 -8.79
C THR A 61 -0.36 3.25 -7.76
N LYS A 62 -1.40 4.09 -7.87
CA LYS A 62 -2.60 4.00 -7.01
C LYS A 62 -3.39 2.72 -7.25
N ALA A 63 -3.57 2.31 -8.50
CA ALA A 63 -4.26 1.08 -8.85
C ALA A 63 -3.51 -0.16 -8.32
N LEU A 64 -2.17 -0.17 -8.43
CA LEU A 64 -1.32 -1.21 -7.88
C LEU A 64 -1.42 -1.29 -6.35
N GLY A 65 -1.39 -0.14 -5.66
CA GLY A 65 -1.64 -0.08 -4.22
C GLY A 65 -2.95 -0.76 -3.83
N LYS A 66 -4.06 -0.40 -4.50
CA LYS A 66 -5.38 -1.01 -4.26
C LYS A 66 -5.36 -2.53 -4.48
N LYS A 67 -4.74 -2.98 -5.57
CA LYS A 67 -4.61 -4.41 -5.89
C LYS A 67 -3.82 -5.17 -4.84
N LEU A 68 -2.78 -4.55 -4.26
CA LEU A 68 -2.00 -5.13 -3.17
C LEU A 68 -2.87 -5.34 -1.93
N GLN A 69 -3.66 -4.35 -1.52
CA GLN A 69 -4.59 -4.48 -0.39
C GLN A 69 -5.66 -5.53 -0.63
N GLU A 70 -6.23 -5.60 -1.83
CA GLU A 70 -7.24 -6.62 -2.18
C GLU A 70 -6.67 -8.04 -2.15
N THR A 71 -5.41 -8.20 -2.54
CA THR A 71 -4.75 -9.52 -2.64
C THR A 71 -4.22 -9.99 -1.29
N PHE A 72 -3.53 -9.11 -0.56
CA PHE A 72 -2.76 -9.50 0.62
C PHE A 72 -3.37 -9.03 1.95
N GLY A 73 -4.31 -8.08 1.90
CA GLY A 73 -4.76 -7.33 3.07
C GLY A 73 -3.69 -6.38 3.58
N GLY A 74 -4.12 -5.25 4.15
CA GLY A 74 -3.18 -4.25 4.67
C GLY A 74 -3.70 -2.83 4.55
N GLN A 75 -2.95 -1.89 5.12
CA GLN A 75 -3.25 -0.47 5.10
C GLN A 75 -2.74 0.17 3.81
N ILE A 76 -3.55 1.07 3.24
CA ILE A 76 -3.12 1.99 2.18
C ILE A 76 -3.25 3.43 2.67
N ILE A 77 -2.20 4.21 2.49
CA ILE A 77 -2.22 5.66 2.67
C ILE A 77 -1.75 6.33 1.36
N ASN A 78 -2.58 7.21 0.83
CA ASN A 78 -2.27 7.99 -0.36
C ASN A 78 -2.04 9.45 0.03
N THR A 79 -0.91 10.01 -0.37
CA THR A 79 -0.62 11.44 -0.22
C THR A 79 -0.12 12.03 -1.54
N ALA A 80 -0.11 13.36 -1.61
CA ALA A 80 0.46 14.09 -2.74
C ALA A 80 1.25 15.28 -2.19
N THR A 81 2.39 15.57 -2.81
CA THR A 81 3.23 16.71 -2.45
C THR A 81 3.41 17.60 -3.68
N LEU A 82 3.34 18.92 -3.49
CA LEU A 82 3.61 19.87 -4.55
C LEU A 82 5.08 19.74 -4.96
N HIS A 83 5.33 19.46 -6.23
CA HIS A 83 6.68 19.27 -6.76
C HIS A 83 7.22 20.55 -7.40
N THR A 84 6.43 21.19 -8.26
CA THR A 84 6.82 22.41 -8.97
C THR A 84 5.59 23.10 -9.57
N GLN A 85 5.77 24.31 -10.08
CA GLN A 85 4.76 25.01 -10.88
C GLN A 85 5.31 25.24 -12.28
N LYS A 86 4.55 24.87 -13.31
CA LYS A 86 4.92 25.05 -14.72
C LYS A 86 3.80 25.76 -15.46
N LYS A 87 4.10 26.94 -16.02
CA LYS A 87 3.13 27.79 -16.75
C LYS A 87 1.85 28.04 -15.93
N GLY A 88 2.01 28.42 -14.66
CA GLY A 88 0.90 28.66 -13.74
C GLY A 88 0.21 27.42 -13.19
N LYS A 89 0.49 26.21 -13.72
CA LYS A 89 -0.10 24.95 -13.22
C LYS A 89 0.80 24.29 -12.20
N GLU A 90 0.24 23.92 -11.07
CA GLU A 90 0.91 23.12 -10.06
C GLU A 90 1.04 21.66 -10.52
N LEU A 91 2.23 21.10 -10.34
CA LEU A 91 2.55 19.71 -10.61
C LEU A 91 2.87 19.01 -9.29
N TYR A 92 2.17 17.92 -9.02
CA TYR A 92 2.29 17.14 -7.79
C TYR A 92 2.99 15.81 -8.04
N ARG A 93 3.63 15.27 -7.01
CA ARG A 93 4.12 13.89 -6.95
C ARG A 93 3.29 13.11 -5.93
N GLY A 94 2.82 11.92 -6.32
CA GLY A 94 2.05 11.04 -5.47
C GLY A 94 2.92 10.14 -4.59
N THR A 95 2.38 9.73 -3.44
CA THR A 95 2.93 8.65 -2.63
C THR A 95 1.81 7.69 -2.29
N VAL A 96 2.05 6.40 -2.53
CA VAL A 96 1.16 5.29 -2.18
C VAL A 96 1.92 4.40 -1.21
N LEU A 97 1.57 4.47 0.06
CA LEU A 97 2.09 3.60 1.10
C LEU A 97 1.19 2.37 1.23
N PHE A 98 1.77 1.18 1.11
CA PHE A 98 1.16 -0.09 1.45
C PHE A 98 1.89 -0.72 2.64
N ARG A 99 1.14 -1.01 3.71
CA ARG A 99 1.58 -1.77 4.88
C ARG A 99 0.82 -3.09 4.92
N GLN A 100 1.51 -4.22 4.80
CA GLN A 100 0.85 -5.52 4.89
C GLN A 100 0.33 -5.77 6.30
N ALA A 101 -0.84 -6.39 6.43
CA ALA A 101 -1.35 -6.79 7.73
C ALA A 101 -0.52 -7.96 8.30
N SER A 102 -0.15 -7.88 9.59
CA SER A 102 0.60 -8.92 10.28
C SER A 102 -0.25 -10.13 10.69
N PHE A 103 -1.55 -10.12 10.39
CA PHE A 103 -2.51 -11.17 10.75
C PHE A 103 -3.30 -11.68 9.54
N LYS A 104 -3.77 -12.91 9.64
CA LYS A 104 -4.65 -13.60 8.69
C LYS A 104 -6.00 -13.94 9.33
N LYS A 105 -6.91 -14.46 8.51
CA LYS A 105 -8.18 -15.01 9.00
C LYS A 105 -7.91 -16.14 10.00
N GLY A 106 -8.61 -16.12 11.12
CA GLY A 106 -8.49 -17.09 12.22
C GLY A 106 -7.55 -16.62 13.34
N ASP A 107 -6.70 -15.63 13.10
CA ASP A 107 -5.79 -15.12 14.13
C ASP A 107 -6.56 -14.36 15.21
N LEU A 108 -6.03 -14.37 16.43
CA LEU A 108 -6.48 -13.53 17.52
C LEU A 108 -5.74 -12.19 17.51
N VAL A 109 -6.49 -11.12 17.76
CA VAL A 109 -5.99 -9.75 17.79
C VAL A 109 -6.60 -8.98 18.96
N PHE A 110 -5.83 -8.04 19.52
CA PHE A 110 -6.34 -7.02 20.42
C PHE A 110 -6.88 -5.83 19.63
N TYR A 111 -8.10 -5.42 19.96
CA TYR A 111 -8.74 -4.21 19.44
C TYR A 111 -9.61 -3.57 20.51
N LYS A 112 -9.44 -2.26 20.75
CA LYS A 112 -10.17 -1.52 21.80
C LYS A 112 -10.13 -2.18 23.20
N GLY A 113 -8.98 -2.77 23.56
CA GLY A 113 -8.77 -3.39 24.88
C GLY A 113 -9.32 -4.81 25.05
N GLU A 114 -9.90 -5.39 24.00
CA GLU A 114 -10.54 -6.71 24.04
C GLU A 114 -9.95 -7.65 22.98
N GLU A 115 -10.05 -8.97 23.22
CA GLU A 115 -9.63 -9.99 22.25
C GLU A 115 -10.71 -10.26 21.20
N TYR A 116 -10.31 -10.23 19.93
CA TYR A 116 -11.15 -10.58 18.80
C TYR A 116 -10.45 -11.61 17.91
N MET A 117 -11.24 -12.46 17.27
CA MET A 117 -10.81 -13.31 16.16
C MET A 117 -11.06 -12.60 14.83
N VAL A 118 -10.08 -12.67 13.92
CA VAL A 118 -10.21 -12.16 12.55
C VAL A 118 -11.06 -13.12 11.72
N ILE A 119 -12.26 -12.71 11.35
CA ILE A 119 -13.21 -13.55 10.59
C ILE A 119 -13.04 -13.39 9.08
N ASN A 120 -12.82 -12.15 8.62
CA ASN A 120 -12.66 -11.85 7.20
C ASN A 120 -11.80 -10.59 7.00
N ARG A 121 -11.11 -10.52 5.87
CA ARG A 121 -10.19 -9.45 5.46
C ARG A 121 -10.55 -8.98 4.05
N GLY A 122 -11.75 -8.43 3.90
CA GLY A 122 -12.27 -7.94 2.61
C GLY A 122 -11.91 -6.46 2.40
N THR A 123 -12.88 -5.66 1.96
CA THR A 123 -12.74 -4.18 1.94
C THR A 123 -12.53 -3.59 3.35
N GLU A 124 -13.03 -4.29 4.37
CA GLU A 124 -12.84 -4.00 5.79
C GLU A 124 -12.42 -5.29 6.51
N ILE A 125 -11.88 -5.12 7.71
CA ILE A 125 -11.47 -6.20 8.62
C ILE A 125 -12.66 -6.50 9.51
N PHE A 126 -13.13 -7.76 9.49
CA PHE A 126 -14.23 -8.23 10.31
C PHE A 126 -13.69 -8.98 11.51
N LEU A 127 -14.08 -8.51 12.70
CA LEU A 127 -13.63 -9.03 13.97
C LEU A 127 -14.83 -9.59 14.75
N HIS A 128 -14.63 -10.72 15.43
CA HIS A 128 -15.60 -11.32 16.35
C HIS A 128 -14.97 -11.47 17.72
N GLN A 129 -15.59 -10.90 18.75
CA GLN A 129 -15.04 -10.94 20.10
C GLN A 129 -14.95 -12.40 20.58
N ARG A 130 -13.87 -12.74 21.26
CA ARG A 130 -13.62 -14.13 21.70
C ARG A 130 -14.59 -14.57 22.81
N ASN A 131 -14.79 -13.70 23.80
CA ASN A 131 -15.57 -13.98 25.01
C ASN A 131 -16.94 -13.27 25.02
N GLY A 132 -17.35 -12.68 23.90
CA GLY A 132 -18.63 -11.98 23.75
C GLY A 132 -19.13 -12.06 22.32
N GLY A 133 -20.44 -12.02 22.08
CA GLY A 133 -21.01 -12.13 20.73
C GLY A 133 -20.80 -10.90 19.84
N LYS A 134 -19.96 -9.94 20.26
CA LYS A 134 -19.80 -8.64 19.61
C LYS A 134 -19.03 -8.78 18.30
N LYS A 135 -19.50 -8.08 17.26
CA LYS A 135 -18.85 -7.99 15.95
C LYS A 135 -18.41 -6.56 15.68
N GLU A 136 -17.20 -6.38 15.17
CA GLU A 136 -16.66 -5.08 14.78
C GLU A 136 -16.21 -5.11 13.31
N ARG A 137 -16.36 -3.97 12.64
CA ARG A 137 -15.83 -3.73 11.30
C ARG A 137 -14.79 -2.63 11.40
N VAL A 138 -13.57 -2.92 10.99
CA VAL A 138 -12.45 -1.98 11.09
C VAL A 138 -11.92 -1.69 9.70
N LYS A 139 -11.77 -0.41 9.36
CA LYS A 139 -11.20 -0.01 8.08
C LYS A 139 -9.70 -0.31 8.08
N TRP A 140 -9.17 -0.68 6.93
CA TRP A 140 -7.73 -0.86 6.75
C TRP A 140 -6.89 0.38 7.09
N ARG A 141 -7.48 1.58 7.01
CA ARG A 141 -6.81 2.83 7.41
C ARG A 141 -6.53 2.91 8.91
N ASP A 142 -7.24 2.12 9.72
CA ASP A 142 -7.12 2.06 11.18
C ASP A 142 -6.34 0.81 11.64
N LEU A 143 -5.54 0.20 10.75
CA LEU A 143 -4.82 -1.05 11.00
C LEU A 143 -3.93 -0.97 12.25
N GLU A 144 -3.35 0.20 12.53
CA GLU A 144 -2.49 0.45 13.69
C GLU A 144 -3.19 0.29 15.05
N LYS A 145 -4.53 0.30 15.05
CA LYS A 145 -5.35 0.06 16.26
C LYS A 145 -5.52 -1.42 16.58
N ILE A 146 -5.10 -2.31 15.67
CA ILE A 146 -5.18 -3.76 15.82
C ILE A 146 -3.79 -4.30 16.10
N ARG A 147 -3.64 -5.08 17.16
CA ARG A 147 -2.38 -5.73 17.52
C ARG A 147 -2.56 -7.24 17.50
N ILE A 148 -1.65 -7.96 16.85
CA ILE A 148 -1.64 -9.43 16.93
C ILE A 148 -1.27 -9.88 18.34
N ILE A 149 -1.89 -10.97 18.81
CA ILE A 149 -1.60 -11.62 20.10
C ILE A 149 -0.50 -12.66 19.90
#